data_AF-A0A452GJ73-F1
#
_entry.id   AF-A0A452GJ73-F1
#
_cell.length_a   1.000
_cell.length_b   1.000
_cell.length_c   1.000
_cell.angle_alpha   90.00
_cell.angle_beta   90.00
_cell.angle_gamma   90.00
#
_symmetry.space_group_name_H-M   'P 1'
#
loop_
_entity.id
_entity.type
_entity.pdbx_description
1 polymer ?
#
loop_
_entity_poly.entity_id
_entity_poly.type
_entity_poly.pdbx_seq_one_letter_code
_entity_poly.pdbx_strand_id
1 'polypeptide(L)'
;LLPRLSLSLSLSFLLFTLIYLLPLQPMGGTQMVSPAYFLLFTNPGYITASCVFPFVYKNQVYFTCTSDGESSGKLWCSTTRNYDVDKKWTYCSKRDYDKPCVFPFIYKNFKFLTCTNLAEASGKFWCSTTDNYDRDRQWTYCPT
;
A
#
# COMPACT_ATOMS: atom_id res chain seq x y z
N LEU A 1 -21.36 -50.90 -46.54
CA LEU A 1 -21.74 -49.55 -47.01
C LEU A 1 -22.55 -48.88 -45.89
N LEU A 2 -21.95 -47.88 -45.23
CA LEU A 2 -22.49 -46.82 -44.35
C LEU A 2 -23.63 -47.12 -43.33
N PRO A 3 -23.42 -46.88 -42.02
CA PRO A 3 -24.50 -46.80 -41.05
C PRO A 3 -25.10 -45.37 -41.05
N ARG A 4 -26.43 -45.23 -41.00
CA ARG A 4 -27.10 -43.92 -40.84
C ARG A 4 -27.91 -43.86 -39.54
N LEU A 5 -27.39 -43.05 -38.63
CA LEU A 5 -28.01 -42.22 -37.60
C LEU A 5 -29.00 -42.86 -36.61
N SER A 6 -28.51 -43.15 -35.40
CA SER A 6 -29.32 -43.03 -34.18
C SER A 6 -29.12 -41.64 -33.58
N LEU A 7 -30.18 -40.82 -33.59
CA LEU A 7 -30.24 -39.54 -32.87
C LEU A 7 -30.28 -39.80 -31.36
N SER A 8 -29.12 -39.91 -30.73
CA SER A 8 -28.99 -39.78 -29.27
C SER A 8 -27.82 -38.86 -28.95
N LEU A 9 -27.85 -37.64 -29.50
CA LEU A 9 -27.05 -36.54 -28.99
C LEU A 9 -27.65 -36.16 -27.63
N SER A 10 -27.07 -36.74 -26.59
CA SER A 10 -27.47 -36.55 -25.21
C SER A 10 -27.53 -35.06 -24.88
N LEU A 11 -28.49 -34.68 -24.03
CA LEU A 11 -28.65 -33.33 -23.48
C LEU A 11 -27.31 -32.72 -23.00
N SER A 12 -26.37 -33.59 -22.61
CA SER A 12 -24.98 -33.29 -22.26
C SER A 12 -24.22 -32.60 -23.40
N PHE A 13 -24.28 -33.10 -24.64
CA PHE A 13 -23.60 -32.48 -25.79
C PHE A 13 -24.17 -31.09 -26.12
N LEU A 14 -25.49 -30.91 -26.01
CA LEU A 14 -26.14 -29.61 -26.20
C LEU A 14 -25.74 -28.60 -25.12
N LEU A 15 -25.66 -29.04 -23.85
CA LEU A 15 -25.13 -28.23 -22.73
C LEU A 15 -23.66 -27.84 -22.94
N PHE A 16 -22.82 -28.77 -23.39
CA PHE A 16 -21.41 -28.46 -23.70
C PHE A 16 -21.28 -27.46 -24.85
N THR A 17 -22.05 -27.59 -25.94
CA THR A 17 -22.06 -26.58 -27.02
C THR A 17 -22.55 -25.20 -26.57
N LEU A 18 -23.51 -25.13 -25.64
CA LEU A 18 -23.99 -23.86 -25.06
C LEU A 18 -22.92 -23.14 -24.22
N ILE A 19 -22.05 -23.89 -23.53
CA ILE A 19 -20.93 -23.31 -22.75
C ILE A 19 -19.89 -22.66 -23.68
N TYR A 20 -19.66 -23.23 -24.87
CA TYR A 20 -18.69 -22.70 -25.85
C TYR A 20 -19.24 -21.60 -26.77
N LEU A 21 -20.57 -21.38 -26.81
CA LEU A 21 -21.21 -20.31 -27.59
C LEU A 21 -21.49 -19.04 -26.78
N LEU A 22 -21.34 -19.07 -25.45
CA LEU A 22 -21.30 -17.83 -24.67
C LEU A 22 -20.02 -17.08 -25.05
N PRO A 23 -20.13 -15.82 -25.54
CA PRO A 23 -18.93 -15.04 -25.81
C PRO A 23 -18.13 -14.96 -24.52
N LEU A 24 -16.85 -15.35 -24.56
CA LEU A 24 -15.89 -15.00 -23.52
C LEU A 24 -15.81 -13.48 -23.49
N GLN A 25 -16.70 -12.88 -22.70
CA GLN A 25 -16.65 -11.47 -22.41
C GLN A 25 -15.31 -11.21 -21.73
N PRO A 26 -14.57 -10.16 -22.11
CA PRO A 26 -13.41 -9.78 -21.35
C PRO A 26 -13.87 -9.60 -19.91
N MET A 27 -13.12 -10.17 -18.96
CA MET A 27 -13.28 -9.90 -17.53
C MET A 27 -12.81 -8.46 -17.25
N GLY A 28 -13.42 -7.49 -17.91
CA GLY A 28 -13.48 -6.10 -17.49
C GLY A 28 -14.61 -6.01 -16.50
N GLY A 29 -14.34 -6.38 -15.25
CA GLY A 29 -15.30 -6.21 -14.17
C GLY A 29 -15.69 -4.74 -14.10
N THR A 30 -16.94 -4.42 -14.38
CA THR A 30 -17.56 -3.18 -13.91
C THR A 30 -17.65 -3.30 -12.40
N GLN A 31 -16.56 -2.98 -11.71
CA GLN A 31 -16.59 -2.78 -10.28
C GLN A 31 -17.63 -1.70 -10.00
N MET A 32 -18.52 -1.95 -9.03
CA MET A 32 -19.35 -0.91 -8.44
C MET A 32 -18.44 0.09 -7.77
N VAL A 33 -17.92 1.03 -8.54
CA VAL A 33 -17.19 2.17 -8.01
C VAL A 33 -18.21 3.04 -7.31
N SER A 34 -18.11 3.11 -5.97
CA SER A 34 -18.93 4.01 -5.15
C SER A 34 -18.97 5.40 -5.80
N PRO A 35 -20.07 6.17 -5.69
CA PRO A 35 -20.09 7.56 -6.13
C PRO A 35 -18.90 8.36 -5.60
N ALA A 36 -18.38 8.02 -4.42
CA ALA A 36 -17.16 8.62 -3.86
C ALA A 36 -15.90 8.30 -4.69
N TYR A 37 -15.79 7.09 -5.24
CA TYR A 37 -14.66 6.68 -6.08
C TYR A 37 -14.74 7.34 -7.47
N PHE A 38 -15.94 7.49 -8.04
CA PHE A 38 -16.13 8.22 -9.30
C PHE A 38 -15.74 9.71 -9.18
N LEU A 39 -16.02 10.34 -8.04
CA LEU A 39 -15.62 11.73 -7.75
C LEU A 39 -14.10 11.92 -7.64
N LEU A 40 -13.30 10.86 -7.39
CA LEU A 40 -11.84 10.93 -7.42
C LEU A 40 -11.28 11.11 -8.84
N PHE A 41 -11.99 10.68 -9.88
CA PHE A 41 -11.51 10.77 -11.27
C PHE A 41 -11.93 12.06 -11.98
N THR A 42 -12.97 12.74 -11.48
CA THR A 42 -13.53 13.96 -12.12
C THR A 42 -13.07 15.26 -11.49
N ASN A 43 -12.39 15.22 -10.34
CA ASN A 43 -11.82 16.41 -9.69
C ASN A 43 -10.28 16.35 -9.72
N PRO A 44 -9.60 17.09 -10.60
CA PRO A 44 -8.13 17.23 -10.59
C PRO A 44 -7.64 18.13 -9.43
N GLY A 45 -8.26 18.03 -8.25
CA GLY A 45 -8.08 18.97 -7.14
C GLY A 45 -7.94 18.34 -5.75
N TYR A 46 -7.86 17.00 -5.62
CA TYR A 46 -7.62 16.39 -4.31
C TYR A 46 -6.74 15.13 -4.40
N ILE A 47 -5.52 15.31 -4.90
CA ILE A 47 -4.41 14.43 -4.49
C ILE A 47 -3.56 15.29 -3.56
N THR A 48 -3.78 15.18 -2.26
CA THR A 48 -2.74 15.54 -1.30
C THR A 48 -1.54 14.67 -1.66
N ALA A 49 -0.54 15.25 -2.32
CA ALA A 49 0.57 14.46 -2.83
C ALA A 49 1.29 13.82 -1.64
N SER A 50 1.13 12.51 -1.45
CA SER A 50 1.76 11.75 -0.37
C SER A 50 3.20 11.40 -0.73
N CYS A 51 4.03 11.22 0.30
CA CYS A 51 5.40 10.74 0.13
C CYS A 51 5.45 9.38 -0.58
N VAL A 52 6.40 9.23 -1.50
CA VAL A 52 6.75 7.96 -2.12
C VAL A 52 8.10 7.53 -1.59
N PHE A 53 8.15 6.38 -0.93
CA PHE A 53 9.40 5.80 -0.42
C PHE A 53 9.67 4.43 -1.08
N PRO A 54 10.95 4.11 -1.38
CA PRO A 54 12.09 5.04 -1.35
C PRO A 54 12.06 6.02 -2.54
N PHE A 55 12.67 7.20 -2.37
CA PHE A 55 12.88 8.16 -3.46
C PHE A 55 14.36 8.55 -3.62
N VAL A 56 14.72 8.99 -4.82
CA VAL A 56 16.08 9.46 -5.15
C VAL A 56 16.16 10.98 -5.11
N TYR A 57 17.11 11.54 -4.36
CA TYR A 57 17.49 12.95 -4.35
C TYR A 57 19.01 13.11 -4.30
N LYS A 58 19.58 13.93 -5.20
CA LYS A 58 21.04 14.11 -5.36
C LYS A 58 21.78 12.78 -5.41
N ASN A 59 21.25 11.82 -6.18
CA ASN A 59 21.81 10.48 -6.36
C ASN A 59 21.91 9.66 -5.05
N GLN A 60 21.13 10.01 -4.02
CA GLN A 60 21.00 9.26 -2.77
C GLN A 60 19.56 8.77 -2.58
N VAL A 61 19.40 7.60 -1.94
CA VAL A 61 18.10 6.95 -1.73
C VAL A 61 17.60 7.25 -0.32
N TYR A 62 16.40 7.82 -0.22
CA TYR A 62 15.76 8.19 1.03
C TYR A 62 14.55 7.29 1.30
N PHE A 63 14.49 6.74 2.51
CA PHE A 63 13.39 5.89 2.99
C PHE A 63 12.46 6.62 3.97
N THR A 64 12.81 7.86 4.32
CA THR A 64 12.07 8.74 5.21
C THR A 64 12.17 10.16 4.69
N CYS A 65 11.37 11.06 5.26
CA CYS A 65 11.52 12.48 5.01
C CYS A 65 12.94 12.96 5.36
N THR A 66 13.43 13.96 4.63
CA THR A 66 14.74 14.58 4.85
C THR A 66 14.63 16.10 4.86
N SER A 67 15.58 16.78 5.52
CA SER A 67 15.76 18.24 5.46
C SER A 67 16.84 18.63 4.45
N ASP A 68 17.42 17.66 3.75
CA ASP A 68 18.56 17.91 2.87
C ASP A 68 18.19 18.87 1.75
N GLY A 69 19.00 19.92 1.62
CA GLY A 69 18.78 20.98 0.65
C GLY A 69 17.65 21.96 0.99
N GLU A 70 17.02 21.85 2.15
CA GLU A 70 15.97 22.77 2.63
C GLU A 70 16.50 23.67 3.76
N SER A 71 16.52 24.98 3.53
CA SER A 71 17.17 25.94 4.43
C SER A 71 16.39 26.22 5.71
N SER A 72 15.08 26.00 5.71
CA SER A 72 14.23 26.20 6.89
C SER A 72 14.29 25.03 7.89
N GLY A 73 14.98 23.93 7.55
CA GLY A 73 15.03 22.71 8.36
C GLY A 73 13.73 21.91 8.36
N LYS A 74 12.71 22.34 7.59
CA LYS A 74 11.49 21.56 7.39
C LYS A 74 11.81 20.29 6.61
N LEU A 75 11.28 19.18 7.07
CA LEU A 75 11.46 17.91 6.40
C LEU A 75 10.47 17.77 5.23
N TRP A 76 10.96 17.22 4.13
CA TRP A 76 10.24 17.03 2.89
C TRP A 76 10.48 15.62 2.35
N CYS A 77 9.65 15.20 1.40
CA CYS A 77 9.78 13.94 0.69
C CYS A 77 9.40 14.12 -0.78
N SER A 78 9.89 13.24 -1.66
CA SER A 78 9.38 13.20 -3.03
C SER A 78 8.01 12.55 -3.09
N THR A 79 7.18 13.03 -4.01
CA THR A 79 5.88 12.44 -4.34
C THR A 79 5.98 11.50 -5.55
N THR A 80 7.21 11.13 -5.90
CA THR A 80 7.62 10.28 -7.03
C THR A 80 8.84 9.44 -6.64
N ARG A 81 9.19 8.42 -7.43
CA ARG A 81 10.35 7.56 -7.14
C ARG A 81 11.70 8.27 -7.37
N ASN A 82 11.75 9.27 -8.25
CA ASN A 82 12.99 9.96 -8.58
C ASN A 82 12.78 11.47 -8.63
N TYR A 83 13.04 12.15 -7.50
CA TYR A 83 12.99 13.60 -7.44
C TYR A 83 13.99 14.25 -8.40
N ASP A 84 15.15 13.64 -8.61
CA ASP A 84 16.17 14.21 -9.49
C ASP A 84 15.65 14.41 -10.92
N VAL A 85 14.71 13.58 -11.37
CA VAL A 85 14.03 13.68 -12.67
C VAL A 85 12.73 14.48 -12.55
N ASP A 86 11.85 14.09 -11.62
CA ASP A 86 10.45 14.55 -11.61
C ASP A 86 10.26 15.90 -10.92
N LYS A 87 11.17 16.27 -10.00
CA LYS A 87 11.12 17.51 -9.20
C LYS A 87 9.82 17.72 -8.41
N LYS A 88 9.05 16.65 -8.15
CA LYS A 88 7.81 16.71 -7.37
C LYS A 88 8.07 16.31 -5.92
N TRP A 89 7.54 17.11 -5.01
CA TRP A 89 7.76 16.97 -3.58
C TRP A 89 6.62 17.58 -2.76
N THR A 90 6.58 17.23 -1.48
CA THR A 90 5.70 17.83 -0.48
C THR A 90 6.44 17.97 0.85
N TYR A 91 5.94 18.86 1.72
CA TYR A 91 6.38 18.86 3.11
C TYR A 91 5.76 17.69 3.84
N CYS A 92 6.56 17.05 4.68
CA CYS A 92 6.08 15.94 5.48
C CYS A 92 5.16 16.43 6.60
N SER A 93 3.99 15.82 6.69
CA SER A 93 3.09 15.95 7.83
C SER A 93 3.61 15.13 9.01
N LYS A 94 3.06 15.33 10.21
CA LYS A 94 3.42 14.49 11.38
C LYS A 94 3.33 12.99 11.10
N ARG A 95 2.38 12.57 10.26
CA ARG A 95 2.15 11.17 9.90
C ARG A 95 3.21 10.59 8.96
N ASP A 96 3.95 11.44 8.24
CA ASP A 96 5.00 11.02 7.30
C ASP A 96 6.36 10.80 8.00
N TYR A 97 6.50 11.26 9.26
CA TYR A 97 7.64 10.97 10.13
C TYR A 97 7.46 9.70 10.95
N ASP A 98 6.20 9.32 11.21
CA ASP A 98 5.88 8.12 11.97
C ASP A 98 6.14 6.91 11.09
N LYS A 99 7.33 6.31 11.27
CA LYS A 99 7.57 4.98 10.74
C LYS A 99 6.49 4.04 11.30
N PRO A 100 5.88 3.18 10.47
CA PRO A 100 4.87 2.26 10.95
C PRO A 100 5.45 1.30 11.98
N CYS A 101 4.61 0.80 12.87
CA CYS A 101 4.96 -0.30 13.76
C CYS A 101 5.40 -1.52 12.93
N VAL A 102 6.49 -2.16 13.35
CA VAL A 102 6.92 -3.45 12.84
C VAL A 102 6.53 -4.52 13.86
N PHE A 103 5.75 -5.51 13.44
CA PHE A 103 5.36 -6.63 14.27
C PHE A 103 5.79 -7.96 13.62
N PRO A 104 6.27 -8.94 14.41
CA PRO A 104 6.67 -8.79 15.81
C PRO A 104 7.94 -7.93 15.96
N PHE A 105 8.07 -7.23 17.08
CA PHE A 105 9.33 -6.58 17.46
C PHE A 105 9.89 -7.10 18.78
N ILE A 106 11.20 -6.99 18.96
CA ILE A 106 11.90 -7.40 20.18
C ILE A 106 12.15 -6.18 21.10
N TYR A 107 11.74 -6.26 22.36
CA TYR A 107 12.06 -5.30 23.44
C TYR A 107 12.41 -6.04 24.73
N LYS A 108 13.54 -5.69 25.35
CA LYS A 108 14.12 -6.41 26.51
C LYS A 108 14.13 -7.93 26.32
N ASN A 109 14.47 -8.37 25.10
CA ASN A 109 14.49 -9.79 24.69
C ASN A 109 13.11 -10.48 24.66
N PHE A 110 12.00 -9.73 24.75
CA PHE A 110 10.63 -10.25 24.58
C PHE A 110 10.07 -9.85 23.20
N LYS A 111 9.32 -10.76 22.57
CA LYS A 111 8.60 -10.49 21.31
C LYS A 111 7.23 -9.90 21.60
N PHE A 112 6.94 -8.76 20.98
CA PHE A 112 5.66 -8.08 21.03
C PHE A 112 4.96 -8.16 19.67
N LEU A 113 3.70 -8.59 19.68
CA LEU A 113 2.83 -8.68 18.50
C LEU A 113 1.85 -7.51 18.41
N THR A 114 1.77 -6.71 19.47
CA THR A 114 0.91 -5.53 19.59
C THR A 114 1.68 -4.41 20.26
N CYS A 115 1.11 -3.22 20.25
CA CYS A 115 1.65 -2.11 21.02
C CYS A 115 1.72 -2.46 22.51
N THR A 116 2.70 -1.89 23.21
CA THR A 116 2.90 -2.06 24.65
C THR A 116 3.04 -0.70 25.31
N ASN A 117 2.69 -0.60 26.59
CA ASN A 117 2.95 0.58 27.42
C ASN A 117 4.11 0.35 28.42
N LEU A 118 4.86 -0.75 28.24
CA LEU A 118 5.97 -1.07 29.13
C LEU A 118 7.04 0.04 29.08
N ALA A 119 7.50 0.43 30.26
CA ALA A 119 8.46 1.53 30.47
C ALA A 119 8.00 2.91 29.94
N GLU A 120 6.69 3.13 29.80
CA GLU A 120 6.11 4.43 29.44
C GLU A 120 5.25 4.98 30.59
N ALA A 121 5.72 6.06 31.22
CA ALA A 121 5.11 6.61 32.43
C ALA A 121 3.72 7.23 32.19
N SER A 122 3.46 7.73 30.97
CA SER A 122 2.16 8.30 30.59
C SER A 122 1.08 7.26 30.31
N GLY A 123 1.44 5.96 30.31
CA GLY A 123 0.54 4.86 29.95
C GLY A 123 0.22 4.76 28.45
N LYS A 124 0.82 5.61 27.61
CA LYS A 124 0.68 5.54 26.16
C LYS A 124 1.27 4.26 25.61
N PHE A 125 0.60 3.73 24.59
CA PHE A 125 1.05 2.54 23.88
C PHE A 125 2.04 2.92 22.78
N TRP A 126 3.12 2.17 22.67
CA TRP A 126 4.18 2.34 21.68
C TRP A 126 4.52 1.01 21.01
N CYS A 127 5.21 1.09 19.88
CA CYS A 127 5.71 -0.05 19.12
C CYS A 127 7.11 0.26 18.56
N SER A 128 7.92 -0.77 18.29
CA SER A 128 9.14 -0.56 17.50
C SER A 128 8.80 -0.34 16.04
N THR A 129 9.63 0.45 15.37
CA THR A 129 9.54 0.68 13.92
C THR A 129 10.56 -0.16 13.14
N THR A 130 11.09 -1.19 13.80
CA THR A 130 12.07 -2.17 13.32
C THR A 130 11.77 -3.55 13.92
N ASP A 131 12.40 -4.62 13.44
CA ASP A 131 12.26 -5.96 14.03
C ASP A 131 12.84 -6.07 15.46
N ASN A 132 13.77 -5.17 15.83
CA ASN A 132 14.48 -5.25 17.10
C ASN A 132 14.76 -3.87 17.71
N TYR A 133 13.92 -3.46 18.67
CA TYR A 133 14.12 -2.23 19.41
C TYR A 133 15.40 -2.25 20.25
N ASP A 134 15.77 -3.39 20.84
CA ASP A 134 16.97 -3.47 21.69
C ASP A 134 18.24 -3.12 20.93
N ARG A 135 18.27 -3.47 19.63
CA ARG A 135 19.33 -3.13 18.67
C ARG A 135 19.18 -1.70 18.15
N ASP A 136 18.01 -1.37 17.59
CA ASP A 136 17.87 -0.18 16.74
C ASP A 136 17.42 1.06 17.49
N ARG A 137 16.80 0.90 18.67
CA ARG A 137 16.25 1.98 19.52
C ARG A 137 15.24 2.88 18.80
N GLN A 138 14.59 2.38 17.77
CA GLN A 138 13.57 3.10 17.00
C GLN A 138 12.16 2.64 17.38
N TRP A 139 11.30 3.62 17.64
CA TRP A 139 9.94 3.41 18.10
C TRP A 139 9.03 4.59 17.71
N THR A 140 7.72 4.37 17.77
CA THR A 140 6.71 5.43 17.71
C THR A 140 5.54 5.11 18.64
N TYR A 141 4.72 6.12 18.93
CA TYR A 141 3.45 5.92 19.63
C TYR A 141 2.43 5.32 18.68
N CYS A 142 1.64 4.39 19.21
CA CYS A 142 0.52 3.85 18.45
C CYS A 142 -0.61 4.88 18.38
N PRO A 143 -1.30 4.98 17.22
CA PRO A 143 -2.50 5.80 17.11
C PRO A 143 -3.56 5.32 18.13
N THR A 144 -4.26 6.28 18.74
CA THR A 144 -5.36 6.06 19.69
C THR A 144 -6.65 5.68 19.00
#